data_AF-A0A0B3AS61-F1
#
_entry.id   AF-A0A0B3AS61-F1
#
_cell.length_a   1.000
_cell.length_b   1.000
_cell.length_c   1.000
_cell.angle_alpha   90.00
_cell.angle_beta   90.00
_cell.angle_gamma   90.00
#
_symmetry.space_group_name_H-M   'P 1'
#
loop_
_entity.id
_entity.type
_entity.pdbx_description
1 polymer ?
#
loop_
_entity_poly.entity_id
_entity_poly.type
_entity_poly.pdbx_seq_one_letter_code
_entity_poly.pdbx_strand_id
1 'polypeptide(L)'
;MKNKGFIGPIGDDLPSLIPIVFALTIFFASFNSALSNFDSKNSSFSNDLETLKVARILRSNGYIVNLENFRQLCSLVQVNSIKYMAGIAEFNALPEDSLNPEKNYDFVFEASNGEELKPLDELFYKDPKFSAGNLEGVFYCTNLKNLEEFNKGVFDYKKTILRVYPVILEKDRGNGLGIIASPMQLVVVSWTQ
;
A
#
# COMPACT_ATOMS: atom_id res chain seq x y z
N MET A 1 62.68 -7.96 49.70
CA MET A 1 61.32 -7.75 50.23
C MET A 1 60.34 -7.75 49.07
N LYS A 2 59.44 -8.74 48.99
CA LYS A 2 58.44 -8.84 47.92
C LYS A 2 57.23 -7.98 48.31
N ASN A 3 57.02 -6.88 47.60
CA ASN A 3 55.81 -6.07 47.73
C ASN A 3 54.61 -6.91 47.29
N LYS A 4 53.78 -7.33 48.25
CA LYS A 4 52.45 -7.87 47.98
C LYS A 4 51.57 -6.69 47.60
N GLY A 5 51.23 -6.58 46.32
CA GLY A 5 50.23 -5.62 45.85
C GLY A 5 48.88 -5.98 46.47
N PHE A 6 48.33 -5.05 47.25
CA PHE A 6 46.95 -5.11 47.72
C PHE A 6 46.03 -5.02 46.50
N ILE A 7 45.59 -6.17 46.01
CA ILE A 7 44.37 -6.25 45.21
C ILE A 7 43.25 -6.23 46.24
N GLY A 8 42.62 -5.06 46.44
CA GLY A 8 41.46 -4.94 47.31
C GLY A 8 40.27 -5.77 46.82
N PRO A 9 39.22 -5.95 47.63
CA PRO A 9 38.04 -6.78 47.31
C PRO A 9 37.31 -6.37 46.00
N ILE A 10 37.62 -5.20 45.44
CA ILE A 10 37.10 -4.72 44.15
C ILE A 10 37.69 -5.50 42.96
N GLY A 11 38.87 -6.12 43.12
CA GLY A 11 39.53 -6.89 42.06
C GLY A 11 39.09 -8.35 41.93
N ASP A 12 38.37 -8.89 42.92
CA ASP A 12 37.96 -10.31 43.00
C ASP A 12 36.63 -10.56 42.24
N ASP A 13 35.75 -9.55 42.16
CA ASP A 13 34.43 -9.68 41.51
C ASP A 13 34.44 -9.35 40.00
N LEU A 14 35.54 -8.84 39.46
CA LEU A 14 35.70 -8.53 38.03
C LEU A 14 35.43 -9.71 37.06
N PRO A 15 35.81 -10.97 37.37
CA PRO A 15 35.49 -12.13 36.54
C PRO A 15 33.98 -12.43 36.51
N SER A 16 33.26 -12.11 37.59
CA SER A 16 31.82 -12.36 37.73
C SER A 16 30.97 -11.31 37.02
N LEU A 17 31.50 -10.10 36.88
CA LEU A 17 30.87 -8.98 36.19
C LEU A 17 30.81 -9.18 34.67
N ILE A 18 31.81 -9.83 34.08
CA ILE A 18 31.89 -10.03 32.61
C ILE A 18 30.69 -10.85 32.08
N PRO A 19 30.36 -12.03 32.64
CA PRO A 19 29.16 -12.78 32.23
C PRO A 19 27.87 -11.99 32.39
N ILE A 20 27.75 -11.19 33.45
CA ILE A 20 26.56 -10.39 33.74
C ILE A 20 26.39 -9.29 32.67
N VAL A 21 27.45 -8.55 32.36
CA VAL A 21 27.42 -7.50 31.33
C VAL A 21 27.16 -8.10 29.94
N PHE A 22 27.75 -9.26 29.64
CA PHE A 22 27.52 -9.95 28.37
C PHE A 22 26.06 -10.42 28.24
N ALA A 23 25.49 -11.01 29.29
CA ALA A 23 24.09 -11.43 29.32
C ALA A 23 23.13 -10.23 29.18
N LEU A 24 23.40 -9.13 29.88
CA LEU A 24 22.64 -7.87 29.75
C LEU A 24 22.73 -7.31 28.32
N THR A 25 23.91 -7.36 27.71
CA THR A 25 24.11 -6.88 26.33
C THR A 25 23.30 -7.69 25.34
N ILE A 26 23.34 -9.02 25.45
CA ILE A 26 22.53 -9.91 24.60
C ILE A 26 21.04 -9.66 24.84
N PHE A 27 20.62 -9.56 26.10
CA PHE A 27 19.23 -9.30 26.45
C PHE A 27 18.72 -8.00 25.83
N PHE A 28 19.43 -6.89 25.99
CA PHE A 28 19.02 -5.62 25.41
C PHE A 28 19.08 -5.62 23.88
N ALA A 29 20.06 -6.31 23.27
CA ALA A 29 20.11 -6.46 21.82
C ALA A 29 18.89 -7.23 21.28
N SER A 30 18.55 -8.37 21.91
CA SER A 30 17.38 -9.16 21.54
C SER A 30 16.08 -8.40 21.79
N PHE A 31 15.97 -7.70 22.91
CA PHE A 31 14.80 -6.89 23.25
C PHE A 31 14.59 -5.75 22.24
N ASN A 32 15.64 -5.00 21.91
CA ASN A 32 15.57 -3.93 20.92
C ASN A 32 15.21 -4.46 19.53
N SER A 33 15.75 -5.61 19.14
CA SER A 33 15.39 -6.27 17.88
C SER A 33 13.91 -6.69 17.86
N ALA A 34 13.43 -7.30 18.94
CA ALA A 34 12.03 -7.69 19.06
C ALA A 34 11.10 -6.47 19.02
N LEU A 35 11.44 -5.39 19.72
CA LEU A 35 10.66 -4.16 19.73
C LEU A 35 10.61 -3.50 18.34
N SER A 36 11.75 -3.39 17.66
CA SER A 36 11.81 -2.84 16.30
C SER A 36 10.99 -3.67 15.30
N ASN A 37 11.06 -5.00 15.39
CA ASN A 37 10.23 -5.88 14.57
C ASN A 37 8.74 -5.72 14.88
N PHE A 38 8.38 -5.61 16.16
CA PHE A 38 7.00 -5.38 16.59
C PHE A 38 6.46 -4.07 16.03
N ASP A 39 7.20 -2.97 16.18
CA ASP A 39 6.82 -1.65 15.69
C ASP A 39 6.64 -1.65 14.16
N SER A 40 7.56 -2.29 13.44
CA SER A 40 7.47 -2.45 11.99
C SER A 40 6.22 -3.22 11.56
N LYS A 41 5.92 -4.33 12.24
CA LYS A 41 4.71 -5.14 11.97
C LYS A 41 3.43 -4.39 12.32
N ASN A 42 3.42 -3.66 13.44
CA ASN A 42 2.27 -2.88 13.87
C ASN A 42 1.98 -1.72 12.90
N SER A 43 3.02 -1.01 12.45
CA SER A 43 2.91 0.01 11.41
C SER A 43 2.34 -0.59 10.11
N SER A 44 2.90 -1.70 9.64
CA SER A 44 2.38 -2.40 8.45
C SER A 44 0.91 -2.78 8.58
N PHE A 45 0.51 -3.31 9.73
CA PHE A 45 -0.88 -3.69 9.98
C PHE A 45 -1.81 -2.48 9.99
N SER A 46 -1.38 -1.37 10.60
CA SER A 46 -2.13 -0.11 10.57
C SER A 46 -2.33 0.41 9.14
N ASN A 47 -1.31 0.29 8.27
CA ASN A 47 -1.41 0.71 6.87
C ASN A 47 -2.40 -0.18 6.10
N ASP A 48 -2.35 -1.50 6.29
CA ASP A 48 -3.30 -2.43 5.70
C ASP A 48 -4.74 -2.10 6.11
N LEU A 49 -4.98 -1.74 7.38
CA LEU A 49 -6.30 -1.33 7.86
C LEU A 49 -6.80 -0.05 7.17
N GLU A 50 -5.92 0.93 6.94
CA GLU A 50 -6.28 2.17 6.24
C GLU A 50 -6.54 1.93 4.75
N THR A 51 -5.75 1.08 4.09
CA THR A 51 -6.02 0.67 2.70
C THR A 51 -7.37 -0.05 2.59
N LEU A 52 -7.70 -0.92 3.55
CA LEU A 52 -8.99 -1.59 3.63
C LEU A 52 -10.13 -0.60 3.85
N LYS A 53 -9.91 0.47 4.62
CA LYS A 53 -10.89 1.54 4.82
C LYS A 53 -11.17 2.29 3.53
N VAL A 54 -10.13 2.66 2.77
CA VAL A 54 -10.27 3.25 1.42
C VAL A 54 -11.09 2.33 0.52
N ALA A 55 -10.67 1.07 0.42
CA ALA A 55 -11.34 0.07 -0.40
C ALA A 55 -12.81 -0.13 0.00
N ARG A 56 -13.11 -0.20 1.30
CA ARG A 56 -14.48 -0.38 1.80
C ARG A 56 -15.39 0.77 1.41
N ILE A 57 -14.92 2.01 1.52
CA ILE A 57 -15.70 3.20 1.16
C ILE A 57 -15.95 3.20 -0.35
N LEU A 58 -14.91 3.04 -1.15
CA LEU A 58 -14.99 3.09 -2.62
C LEU A 58 -15.76 1.91 -3.21
N ARG A 59 -15.64 0.72 -2.62
CA ARG A 59 -16.42 -0.47 -3.03
C ARG A 59 -17.89 -0.32 -2.67
N SER A 60 -18.22 0.44 -1.62
CA SER A 60 -19.57 0.49 -1.07
C SER A 60 -20.10 -0.94 -0.79
N ASN A 61 -21.22 -1.32 -1.40
CA ASN A 61 -21.82 -2.67 -1.38
C ASN A 61 -21.37 -3.57 -2.54
N GLY A 62 -20.38 -3.14 -3.34
CA GLY A 62 -19.92 -3.83 -4.54
C GLY A 62 -20.65 -3.42 -5.83
N TYR A 63 -21.62 -2.49 -5.73
CA TYR A 63 -22.38 -1.97 -6.86
C TYR A 63 -22.18 -0.47 -7.00
N ILE A 64 -21.71 -0.02 -8.17
CA ILE A 64 -21.41 1.37 -8.48
C ILE A 64 -22.37 1.81 -9.58
N VAL A 65 -23.28 2.73 -9.26
CA VAL A 65 -24.39 3.15 -10.14
C VAL A 65 -23.90 3.88 -11.40
N ASN A 66 -22.83 4.65 -11.28
CA ASN A 66 -22.13 5.32 -12.38
C ASN A 66 -20.83 5.92 -11.83
N LEU A 67 -20.03 6.50 -12.73
CA LEU A 67 -18.77 7.14 -12.34
C LEU A 67 -18.96 8.38 -11.45
N GLU A 68 -20.10 9.06 -11.53
CA GLU A 68 -20.40 10.20 -10.66
C GLU A 68 -20.70 9.76 -9.22
N ASN A 69 -21.39 8.62 -9.05
CA ASN A 69 -21.54 8.00 -7.74
C ASN A 69 -20.17 7.59 -7.16
N PHE A 70 -19.27 7.05 -7.99
CA PHE A 70 -17.91 6.73 -7.56
C PHE A 70 -17.10 7.97 -7.17
N ARG A 71 -17.28 9.11 -7.86
CA ARG A 71 -16.74 10.43 -7.47
C ARG A 71 -17.22 10.87 -6.09
N GLN A 72 -18.52 10.73 -5.84
CA GLN A 72 -19.09 11.05 -4.53
C GLN A 72 -18.49 10.16 -3.43
N LEU A 73 -18.34 8.86 -3.69
CA LEU A 73 -17.68 7.94 -2.75
C LEU A 73 -16.23 8.35 -2.48
N CYS A 74 -15.51 8.84 -3.49
CA CYS A 74 -14.15 9.36 -3.31
C CYS A 74 -14.08 10.52 -2.31
N SER A 75 -15.05 11.44 -2.34
CA SER A 75 -15.10 12.57 -1.40
C SER A 75 -15.31 12.16 0.07
N LEU A 76 -15.81 10.94 0.30
CA LEU A 76 -16.01 10.38 1.65
C LEU A 76 -14.75 9.73 2.21
N VAL A 77 -13.72 9.50 1.39
CA VAL A 77 -12.47 8.88 1.82
C VAL A 77 -11.64 9.91 2.58
N GLN A 78 -11.60 9.76 3.91
CA GLN A 78 -10.78 10.58 4.81
C GLN A 78 -9.63 9.74 5.37
N VAL A 79 -8.58 9.59 4.57
CA VAL A 79 -7.37 8.83 4.91
C VAL A 79 -6.15 9.65 4.54
N ASN A 80 -5.37 10.03 5.55
CA ASN A 80 -4.17 10.87 5.40
C ASN A 80 -2.89 10.18 5.90
N SER A 81 -3.02 9.05 6.60
CA SER A 81 -1.90 8.26 7.14
C SER A 81 -1.13 7.49 6.06
N ILE A 82 -1.78 7.24 4.92
CA ILE A 82 -1.20 6.58 3.75
C ILE A 82 -1.47 7.43 2.50
N LYS A 83 -0.62 7.26 1.50
CA LYS A 83 -0.90 7.74 0.15
C LYS A 83 -1.61 6.64 -0.63
N TYR A 84 -2.56 7.02 -1.48
CA TYR A 84 -3.28 6.05 -2.27
C TYR A 84 -3.72 6.59 -3.62
N MET A 85 -3.91 5.66 -4.55
CA MET A 85 -4.62 5.87 -5.81
C MET A 85 -5.55 4.66 -6.01
N ALA A 86 -6.79 4.92 -6.36
CA ALA A 86 -7.79 3.88 -6.57
C ALA A 86 -8.61 4.18 -7.82
N GLY A 87 -9.05 3.15 -8.52
CA GLY A 87 -9.88 3.33 -9.71
C GLY A 87 -10.60 2.05 -10.07
N ILE A 88 -11.55 2.17 -10.99
CA ILE A 88 -12.26 1.02 -11.55
C ILE A 88 -11.47 0.58 -12.77
N ALA A 89 -11.22 -0.72 -12.92
CA ALA A 89 -10.56 -1.35 -14.05
C ALA A 89 -11.46 -2.44 -14.63
N GLU A 90 -11.24 -2.80 -15.89
CA GLU A 90 -11.93 -3.93 -16.51
C GLU A 90 -11.49 -5.25 -15.87
N PHE A 91 -12.39 -6.23 -15.83
CA PHE A 91 -12.15 -7.50 -15.14
C PHE A 91 -10.91 -8.27 -15.66
N ASN A 92 -10.47 -8.00 -16.89
CA ASN A 92 -9.30 -8.60 -17.51
C ASN A 92 -8.12 -7.62 -17.66
N ALA A 93 -8.20 -6.43 -17.05
CA ALA A 93 -7.15 -5.41 -17.17
C ALA A 93 -5.87 -5.81 -16.41
N LEU A 94 -6.01 -6.68 -15.41
CA LEU A 94 -4.92 -7.16 -14.57
C LEU A 94 -4.53 -8.60 -14.94
N PRO A 95 -3.23 -8.92 -15.04
CA PRO A 95 -2.78 -10.29 -15.32
C PRO A 95 -3.26 -11.25 -14.24
N GLU A 96 -3.65 -12.47 -14.61
CA GLU A 96 -4.31 -13.47 -13.75
C GLU A 96 -3.51 -13.76 -12.45
N ASP A 97 -2.19 -13.68 -12.53
CA ASP A 97 -1.29 -13.81 -11.39
C ASP A 97 -1.51 -12.72 -10.31
N SER A 98 -1.79 -11.48 -10.70
CA SER A 98 -1.99 -10.34 -9.79
C SER A 98 -3.24 -10.42 -8.91
N LEU A 99 -4.08 -11.43 -9.13
CA LEU A 99 -5.28 -11.72 -8.34
C LEU A 99 -4.99 -12.61 -7.12
N ASN A 100 -3.74 -13.06 -6.91
CA ASN A 100 -3.37 -13.85 -5.73
C ASN A 100 -3.13 -12.95 -4.50
N PRO A 101 -4.00 -12.95 -3.47
CA PRO A 101 -3.89 -12.09 -2.31
C PRO A 101 -2.79 -12.50 -1.31
N GLU A 102 -2.24 -13.71 -1.42
CA GLU A 102 -1.15 -14.21 -0.55
C GLU A 102 0.24 -13.87 -1.09
N LYS A 103 0.33 -13.54 -2.38
CA LYS A 103 1.53 -12.93 -2.93
C LYS A 103 1.49 -11.46 -2.56
N ASN A 104 2.37 -11.03 -1.64
CA ASN A 104 2.82 -9.65 -1.64
C ASN A 104 3.45 -9.42 -3.01
N TYR A 105 2.65 -8.95 -3.95
CA TYR A 105 3.21 -8.26 -5.08
C TYR A 105 3.79 -6.97 -4.49
N ASP A 106 5.08 -7.01 -4.17
CA ASP A 106 5.89 -5.90 -4.61
C ASP A 106 5.63 -5.86 -6.12
N PHE A 107 4.64 -5.08 -6.55
CA PHE A 107 4.73 -4.45 -7.86
C PHE A 107 5.92 -3.51 -7.73
N VAL A 108 7.12 -4.08 -7.70
CA VAL A 108 8.25 -3.46 -8.34
C VAL A 108 7.75 -3.42 -9.77
N PHE A 109 7.24 -2.26 -10.15
CA PHE A 109 7.31 -1.79 -11.51
C PHE A 109 8.81 -1.71 -11.82
N GLU A 110 9.44 -2.87 -11.94
CA GLU A 110 10.85 -2.98 -12.12
C GLU A 110 11.01 -2.55 -13.56
N ALA A 111 11.60 -1.36 -13.75
CA ALA A 111 12.19 -0.97 -15.02
C ALA A 111 13.41 -1.87 -15.29
N SER A 112 13.24 -3.19 -15.18
CA SER A 112 14.20 -4.15 -15.68
C SER A 112 14.04 -4.13 -17.19
N ASN A 113 14.91 -3.32 -17.82
CA ASN A 113 15.27 -3.34 -19.25
C ASN A 113 14.76 -2.19 -20.14
N GLY A 114 14.39 -1.04 -19.57
CA GLY A 114 14.19 0.19 -20.38
C GLY A 114 12.92 0.19 -21.24
N GLU A 115 11.93 -0.64 -20.90
CA GLU A 115 10.57 -0.46 -21.41
C GLU A 115 9.85 0.61 -20.58
N GLU A 116 9.28 1.60 -21.28
CA GLU A 116 8.43 2.62 -20.68
C GLU A 116 7.26 1.94 -19.97
N LEU A 117 7.08 2.30 -18.70
CA LEU A 117 5.91 1.92 -17.94
C LEU A 117 4.67 2.43 -18.65
N LYS A 118 3.75 1.52 -18.95
CA LYS A 118 2.38 1.92 -19.21
C LYS A 118 1.85 2.57 -17.94
N PRO A 119 1.52 3.88 -17.96
CA PRO A 119 1.08 4.57 -16.75
C PRO A 119 -0.14 3.86 -16.18
N LEU A 120 -0.32 3.89 -14.85
CA LEU A 120 -1.51 3.30 -14.20
C LEU A 120 -2.84 3.82 -14.79
N ASP A 121 -2.78 4.98 -15.42
CA ASP A 121 -3.84 5.59 -16.23
C ASP A 121 -4.33 4.70 -17.40
N GLU A 122 -3.50 3.74 -17.85
CA GLU A 122 -3.89 2.72 -18.83
C GLU A 122 -4.61 1.53 -18.19
N LEU A 123 -4.43 1.30 -16.89
CA LEU A 123 -5.09 0.21 -16.17
C LEU A 123 -6.56 0.54 -15.87
N PHE A 124 -6.84 1.81 -15.60
CA PHE A 124 -8.15 2.24 -15.19
C PHE A 124 -9.10 2.41 -16.38
N TYR A 125 -10.36 2.08 -16.11
CA TYR A 125 -11.46 2.13 -17.04
C TYR A 125 -11.65 3.56 -17.57
N LYS A 126 -11.71 3.66 -18.91
CA LYS A 126 -11.97 4.91 -19.64
C LYS A 126 -13.43 4.92 -20.09
N ASP A 127 -14.20 5.93 -19.66
CA ASP A 127 -15.56 6.10 -20.18
C ASP A 127 -15.53 6.70 -21.59
N PRO A 128 -16.03 6.00 -22.62
CA PRO A 128 -16.05 6.51 -23.99
C PRO A 128 -16.89 7.79 -24.14
N LYS A 129 -17.89 8.04 -23.28
CA LYS A 129 -18.69 9.29 -23.31
C LYS A 129 -17.85 10.51 -22.94
N PHE A 130 -16.79 10.34 -22.15
CA PHE A 130 -15.87 11.40 -21.75
C PHE A 130 -14.63 11.51 -22.65
N SER A 131 -14.41 10.53 -23.53
CA SER A 131 -13.21 10.43 -24.37
C SER A 131 -13.30 11.20 -25.69
N ALA A 132 -14.45 11.79 -26.02
CA ALA A 132 -14.71 12.44 -27.32
C ALA A 132 -14.21 13.91 -27.41
N GLY A 133 -13.20 14.32 -26.63
CA GLY A 133 -12.67 15.68 -26.75
C GLY A 133 -11.57 16.10 -25.78
N ASN A 134 -11.35 15.38 -24.68
CA ASN A 134 -10.24 15.61 -23.75
C ASN A 134 -9.66 14.26 -23.31
N LEU A 135 -8.35 14.20 -23.08
CA LEU A 135 -7.58 13.02 -22.65
C LEU A 135 -7.95 12.48 -21.25
N GLU A 136 -9.10 12.85 -20.67
CA GLU A 136 -9.48 12.63 -19.27
C GLU A 136 -10.66 11.65 -19.10
N GLY A 137 -10.68 10.57 -19.87
CA GLY A 137 -11.70 9.51 -19.71
C GLY A 137 -11.49 8.61 -18.50
N VAL A 138 -10.31 8.66 -17.87
CA VAL A 138 -9.92 7.84 -16.73
C VAL A 138 -10.36 8.51 -15.43
N PHE A 139 -11.16 7.82 -14.62
CA PHE A 139 -11.46 8.31 -13.29
C PHE A 139 -10.74 7.51 -12.21
N TYR A 140 -9.87 8.19 -11.46
CA TYR A 140 -9.21 7.67 -10.26
C TYR A 140 -9.48 8.57 -9.06
N CYS A 141 -9.53 7.96 -7.88
CA CYS A 141 -9.61 8.59 -6.58
C CYS A 141 -8.23 8.57 -5.91
N THR A 142 -7.74 9.72 -5.47
CA THR A 142 -6.43 9.82 -4.83
C THR A 142 -6.39 10.96 -3.82
N ASN A 143 -5.51 10.86 -2.82
CA ASN A 143 -5.16 11.95 -1.91
C ASN A 143 -3.82 12.62 -2.26
N LEU A 144 -3.32 12.39 -3.47
CA LEU A 144 -2.13 13.04 -4.00
C LEU A 144 -2.43 14.45 -4.51
N LYS A 145 -1.43 15.33 -4.44
CA LYS A 145 -1.57 16.70 -4.99
C LYS A 145 -1.42 16.72 -6.50
N ASN A 146 -0.61 15.81 -7.05
CA ASN A 146 -0.38 15.65 -8.49
C ASN A 146 0.02 14.21 -8.81
N LEU A 147 -0.06 13.85 -10.09
CA LEU A 147 0.29 12.51 -10.57
C LEU A 147 1.81 12.23 -10.51
N GLU A 148 2.65 13.27 -10.52
CA GLU A 148 4.10 13.09 -10.40
C GLU A 148 4.50 12.55 -9.01
N GLU A 149 3.76 12.91 -7.96
CA GLU A 149 3.89 12.37 -6.61
C GLU A 149 3.57 10.88 -6.56
N PHE A 150 2.68 10.39 -7.44
CA PHE A 150 2.40 8.96 -7.58
C PHE A 150 3.63 8.21 -8.08
N ASN A 151 4.24 8.66 -9.18
CA ASN A 151 5.40 7.99 -9.75
C ASN A 151 6.54 7.96 -8.70
N LYS A 152 6.94 9.11 -8.15
CA LYS A 152 7.97 9.11 -7.09
C LYS A 152 7.57 8.22 -5.90
N GLY A 153 6.32 8.30 -5.47
CA GLY A 153 5.78 7.57 -4.33
C GLY A 153 5.72 6.05 -4.49
N VAL A 154 5.45 5.54 -5.68
CA VAL A 154 5.35 4.10 -5.90
C VAL A 154 6.73 3.47 -6.12
N PHE A 155 7.66 4.20 -6.74
CA PHE A 155 9.00 3.70 -7.08
C PHE A 155 10.03 3.89 -5.97
N ASP A 156 9.94 4.97 -5.18
CA ASP A 156 10.95 5.25 -4.13
C ASP A 156 10.65 4.54 -2.80
N TYR A 157 9.40 4.08 -2.61
CA TYR A 157 8.97 3.50 -1.34
C TYR A 157 9.06 1.98 -1.34
N LYS A 158 9.68 1.45 -0.27
CA LYS A 158 10.00 0.02 -0.12
C LYS A 158 8.80 -0.91 0.01
N LYS A 159 7.58 -0.38 0.16
CA LYS A 159 6.38 -1.20 0.35
C LYS A 159 5.14 -0.51 -0.18
N THR A 160 4.64 -1.05 -1.29
CA THR A 160 3.37 -0.68 -1.92
C THR A 160 2.38 -1.82 -1.72
N ILE A 161 1.15 -1.50 -1.37
CA ILE A 161 0.06 -2.46 -1.17
C ILE A 161 -0.92 -2.27 -2.32
N LEU A 162 -1.09 -3.32 -3.12
CA LEU A 162 -2.14 -3.44 -4.13
C LEU A 162 -3.28 -4.30 -3.58
N ARG A 163 -4.51 -3.80 -3.69
CA ARG A 163 -5.73 -4.56 -3.39
C ARG A 163 -6.70 -4.47 -4.56
N VAL A 164 -7.27 -5.60 -4.95
CA VAL A 164 -8.22 -5.71 -6.05
C VAL A 164 -9.51 -6.33 -5.52
N TYR A 165 -10.64 -5.71 -5.83
CA TYR A 165 -11.96 -6.18 -5.41
C TYR A 165 -12.91 -6.26 -6.60
N PRO A 166 -13.68 -7.34 -6.73
CA PRO A 166 -14.73 -7.39 -7.75
C PRO A 166 -15.81 -6.34 -7.42
N VAL A 167 -16.24 -5.60 -8.44
CA VAL A 167 -17.35 -4.64 -8.36
C VAL A 167 -18.20 -4.74 -9.62
N ILE A 168 -19.42 -4.25 -9.54
CA ILE A 168 -20.32 -4.13 -10.69
C ILE A 168 -20.47 -2.64 -10.97
N LEU A 169 -20.14 -2.23 -12.20
CA LEU A 169 -20.38 -0.87 -12.67
C LEU A 169 -21.62 -0.86 -13.55
N GLU A 170 -22.61 -0.10 -13.13
CA GLU A 170 -23.77 0.22 -13.92
C GLU A 170 -23.41 1.29 -14.98
N LYS A 171 -23.76 1.01 -16.23
CA LYS A 171 -23.49 1.87 -17.39
C LYS A 171 -24.77 2.08 -18.17
N ASP A 172 -25.04 3.33 -18.49
CA ASP A 172 -26.09 3.67 -19.45
C ASP A 172 -25.61 3.42 -20.88
N ARG A 173 -26.39 2.63 -21.65
CA ARG A 173 -26.15 2.34 -23.08
C ARG A 173 -26.14 3.56 -23.99
N GLY A 174 -26.53 4.74 -23.51
CA GLY A 174 -26.40 6.01 -24.24
C GLY A 174 -27.44 6.24 -25.34
N ASN A 175 -28.32 5.26 -25.59
CA ASN A 175 -29.31 5.29 -26.67
C ASN A 175 -30.76 5.06 -26.16
N GLY A 176 -31.02 5.26 -24.86
CA GLY A 176 -32.33 4.95 -24.25
C GLY A 176 -32.65 3.45 -24.16
N LEU A 177 -31.71 2.58 -24.53
CA LEU A 177 -31.84 1.11 -24.58
C LEU A 177 -31.59 0.41 -23.22
N GLY A 178 -31.74 1.16 -22.13
CA GLY A 178 -31.63 0.66 -20.76
C GLY A 178 -30.22 0.62 -20.18
N ILE A 179 -30.15 0.06 -18.98
CA ILE A 179 -28.99 -0.01 -18.10
C ILE A 179 -28.25 -1.35 -18.29
N ILE A 180 -26.91 -1.34 -18.38
CA ILE A 180 -26.08 -2.55 -18.30
C ILE A 180 -25.30 -2.56 -16.99
N ALA A 181 -25.37 -3.66 -16.26
CA ALA A 181 -24.42 -3.99 -15.20
C ALA A 181 -23.20 -4.71 -15.79
N SER A 182 -22.01 -4.11 -15.70
CA SER A 182 -20.75 -4.70 -16.18
C SER A 182 -19.88 -5.15 -15.01
N PRO A 183 -19.37 -6.40 -15.00
CA PRO A 183 -18.39 -6.82 -14.02
C PRO A 183 -17.08 -6.06 -14.24
N MET A 184 -16.54 -5.51 -13.15
CA MET A 184 -15.35 -4.67 -13.10
C MET A 184 -14.52 -5.03 -11.87
N GLN A 185 -13.37 -4.38 -11.73
CA GLN A 185 -12.51 -4.47 -10.57
C GLN A 185 -12.26 -3.09 -9.98
N LEU A 186 -12.42 -2.95 -8.66
CA LEU A 186 -11.87 -1.82 -7.92
C LEU A 186 -10.42 -2.15 -7.59
N VAL A 187 -9.50 -1.35 -8.09
CA VAL A 187 -8.08 -1.44 -7.82
C VAL A 187 -7.70 -0.33 -6.86
N VAL A 188 -7.00 -0.66 -5.78
CA VAL A 188 -6.49 0.29 -4.78
C VAL A 188 -5.01 0.05 -4.60
N VAL A 189 -4.21 1.06 -4.91
CA VAL A 189 -2.76 1.10 -4.68
C VAL A 189 -2.50 2.06 -3.53
N SER A 190 -1.67 1.67 -2.57
CA SER A 190 -1.31 2.52 -1.43
C SER A 190 0.11 2.29 -0.95
N TRP A 191 0.72 3.32 -0.38
CA TRP A 191 2.07 3.27 0.19
C TRP A 191 2.19 4.24 1.37
N THR A 192 3.25 4.07 2.15
CA THR A 192 3.57 4.92 3.30
C THR A 192 4.47 6.08 2.90
N GLN A 193 4.41 7.19 3.64
CA GLN A 193 5.35 8.30 3.51
C GLN A 193 6.61 8.12 4.34
#